data_AF-A0A945QVP6-F1
#
_entry.id   AF-A0A945QVP6-F1
#
_cell.length_a   1.000
_cell.length_b   1.000
_cell.length_c   1.000
_cell.angle_alpha   90.00
_cell.angle_beta   90.00
_cell.angle_gamma   90.00
#
_symmetry.space_group_name_H-M   'P 1'
#
loop_
_entity.id
_entity.type
_entity.pdbx_description
1 polymer ?
#
loop_
_entity_poly.entity_id
_entity_poly.type
_entity_poly.pdbx_seq_one_letter_code
_entity_poly.pdbx_strand_id
1 'polypeptide(L)' 'MDLKNRRIAVHIDDPELRYQLSELLMKNGAVVHGARDEVELQRRVDRLGVEVVVATVKPMRIGLN' A
#
# COMPACT_ATOMS: atom_id res chain seq x y z
N MET A 1 19.38 -9.11 -4.99
CA MET A 1 18.71 -8.15 -4.09
C MET A 1 17.51 -8.87 -3.48
N ASP A 2 17.42 -8.98 -2.15
CA ASP A 2 16.37 -9.78 -1.49
C ASP A 2 15.08 -8.97 -1.34
N LEU A 3 14.00 -9.41 -1.99
CA LEU A 3 12.69 -8.76 -1.98
C LEU A 3 11.92 -9.00 -0.67
N LYS A 4 12.38 -9.91 0.19
CA LYS A 4 11.66 -10.32 1.41
C LYS A 4 11.45 -9.21 2.46
N ASN A 5 12.23 -8.14 2.39
CA ASN A 5 12.17 -7.01 3.34
C ASN A 5 11.57 -5.72 2.77
N ARG A 6 11.04 -5.73 1.54
CA ARG A 6 10.45 -4.52 0.94
C ARG A 6 8.97 -4.43 1.28
N ARG A 7 8.53 -3.27 1.77
CA ARG A 7 7.11 -2.96 1.99
C ARG A 7 6.67 -1.86 1.03
N ILE A 8 5.45 -1.97 0.53
CA ILE A 8 4.88 -1.04 -0.45
C ILE A 8 3.88 -0.14 0.27
N ALA A 9 4.02 1.17 0.12
CA ALA A 9 2.99 2.11 0.52
C ALA A 9 2.08 2.40 -0.66
N VAL A 10 0.77 2.20 -0.46
CA VAL A 10 -0.26 2.45 -1.46
C VAL A 10 -1.22 3.49 -0.92
N HIS A 11 -1.37 4.59 -1.65
CA HIS A 11 -2.37 5.61 -1.35
C HIS A 11 -3.62 5.35 -2.18
N ILE A 12 -4.78 5.22 -1.52
CA ILE A 12 -6.08 4.97 -2.16
C ILE A 12 -7.10 5.89 -1.52
N ASP A 13 -7.62 6.82 -2.31
CA ASP A 13 -8.64 7.79 -1.90
C ASP A 13 -10.01 7.13 -1.71
N ASP A 14 -10.33 6.14 -2.54
CA ASP A 14 -11.60 5.42 -2.47
C ASP A 14 -11.61 4.44 -1.28
N PRO A 15 -12.53 4.60 -0.31
CA PRO A 15 -12.56 3.78 0.90
C PRO A 15 -12.98 2.33 0.65
N GLU A 16 -13.83 2.08 -0.35
CA GLU A 16 -14.30 0.74 -0.70
C GLU A 16 -13.19 -0.03 -1.41
N LEU A 17 -12.53 0.59 -2.38
CA LEU A 17 -11.38 0.02 -3.07
C LEU A 17 -10.23 -0.26 -2.10
N ARG A 18 -9.98 0.66 -1.16
CA ARG A 18 -8.97 0.47 -0.11
C ARG A 18 -9.27 -0.76 0.74
N TYR A 19 -10.54 -0.96 1.12
CA TYR A 19 -10.95 -2.14 1.88
C TYR A 19 -10.77 -3.43 1.05
N GLN A 20 -11.28 -3.46 -0.17
CA GLN A 20 -11.19 -4.63 -1.06
C GLN A 20 -9.74 -5.04 -1.34
N LEU A 21 -8.86 -4.07 -1.61
CA LEU A 21 -7.44 -4.37 -1.81
C LEU A 21 -6.79 -4.88 -0.53
N SER A 22 -7.10 -4.28 0.62
CA SER A 22 -6.55 -4.72 1.91
C SER A 22 -6.93 -6.17 2.21
N GLU A 23 -8.20 -6.54 1.98
CA GLU A 23 -8.66 -7.92 2.13
C GLU A 23 -7.93 -8.88 1.17
N LEU A 24 -7.78 -8.51 -0.10
CA LEU A 24 -7.09 -9.33 -1.09
C LEU A 24 -5.63 -9.57 -0.68
N LEU A 25 -4.93 -8.52 -0.26
CA LEU A 25 -3.54 -8.60 0.18
C LEU A 25 -3.39 -9.51 1.40
N MET A 26 -4.25 -9.35 2.41
CA MET A 26 -4.25 -10.21 3.60
C MET A 26 -4.55 -11.68 3.25
N LYS A 27 -5.50 -11.95 2.35
CA LYS A 27 -5.81 -13.30 1.85
C LYS A 27 -4.61 -13.96 1.16
N ASN A 28 -3.73 -13.17 0.56
CA ASN A 28 -2.49 -13.63 -0.07
C ASN A 28 -1.28 -13.66 0.88
N GLY A 29 -1.51 -13.51 2.19
CA GLY A 29 -0.46 -13.60 3.22
C GLY A 29 0.36 -12.32 3.40
N ALA A 30 -0.04 -11.20 2.81
CA ALA A 30 0.61 -9.92 3.04
C ALA A 30 0.21 -9.34 4.41
N VAL A 31 1.17 -8.75 5.11
CA VAL A 31 0.90 -7.97 6.33
C VAL A 31 0.55 -6.55 5.91
N VAL A 32 -0.69 -6.13 6.13
CA VAL A 32 -1.19 -4.80 5.78
C VAL A 32 -1.26 -3.93 7.04
N HIS A 33 -0.78 -2.69 6.92
CA HIS A 33 -0.85 -1.67 7.95
C HIS A 33 -1.48 -0.40 7.40
N GLY A 34 -2.47 0.14 8.11
CA GLY A 34 -3.01 1.47 7.80
C GLY A 34 -2.13 2.58 8.39
N ALA A 35 -2.14 3.74 7.74
CA ALA A 35 -1.62 5.00 8.25
C ALA A 35 -2.64 6.11 7.93
N ARG A 36 -2.88 7.02 8.88
CA ARG A 36 -3.84 8.12 8.70
C ARG A 36 -3.27 9.24 7.82
N ASP A 37 -1.97 9.46 7.93
CA ASP A 37 -1.23 10.51 7.25
C ASP A 37 0.22 10.06 6.96
N GLU A 38 0.95 10.91 6.23
CA GLU A 38 2.35 10.66 5.86
C GLU A 38 3.28 10.59 7.09
N VAL A 39 2.95 11.28 8.18
CA VAL A 39 3.76 11.28 9.41
C VAL A 39 3.64 9.94 10.14
N GLU A 40 2.42 9.40 10.26
CA GLU A 40 2.18 8.07 10.82
C GLU A 40 2.81 6.99 9.93
N LEU A 41 2.72 7.13 8.61
CA LEU A 41 3.39 6.25 7.66
C LEU A 41 4.90 6.25 7.93
N GLN A 42 5.55 7.41 7.92
CA GLN A 42 6.99 7.53 8.13
C GLN A 42 7.44 6.91 9.46
N ARG A 43 6.72 7.18 10.57
CA ARG A 43 7.02 6.58 11.88
C ARG A 43 6.95 5.05 11.85
N ARG A 44 5.98 4.48 11.13
CA ARG A 44 5.86 3.02 10.98
C ARG A 44 7.03 2.45 10.18
N VAL A 45 7.43 3.15 9.13
CA VAL A 45 8.58 2.79 8.28
C VAL A 45 9.86 2.74 9.10
N ASP A 46 10.14 3.81 9.85
CA ASP A 46 11.32 3.92 10.70
C ASP A 46 11.32 2.83 11.78
N ARG A 47 10.18 2.60 12.44
CA ARG A 47 10.04 1.55 13.47
C ARG A 47 10.26 0.14 12.91
N LEU A 48 9.80 -0.10 11.70
CA LEU A 48 9.88 -1.41 11.06
C LEU A 48 11.20 -1.64 10.33
N GLY A 49 12.04 -0.60 10.18
CA GLY A 49 13.33 -0.69 9.49
C GLY A 49 13.19 -1.10 8.02
N VAL A 50 12.10 -0.70 7.36
CA VAL A 50 11.77 -1.13 6.00
C VAL A 50 12.00 -0.04 4.97
N GLU A 51 12.35 -0.44 3.77
CA GLU A 51 12.31 0.43 2.59
C GLU A 51 10.85 0.58 2.12
N VAL A 52 10.41 1.82 1.90
CA VAL A 52 9.10 2.10 1.29
C VAL A 52 9.24 2.44 -0.18
N VAL A 53 8.51 1.69 -1.00
CA VAL A 53 8.22 2.09 -2.37
C VAL A 53 6.83 2.69 -2.39
N VAL A 54 6.73 3.98 -2.72
CA VAL A 54 5.43 4.66 -2.90
C VAL A 54 4.95 4.39 -4.33
N ALA A 55 3.82 3.70 -4.47
CA ALA A 55 3.17 3.48 -5.75
C ALA A 55 1.88 4.31 -5.82
N THR A 56 1.89 5.35 -6.65
CA THR A 56 0.67 6.11 -6.96
C THR A 56 -0.05 5.46 -8.13
N VAL A 57 -1.21 4.84 -7.86
CA VAL A 57 -2.04 4.27 -8.92
C VAL A 57 -3.04 5.32 -9.37
N LYS A 58 -2.84 5.88 -10.56
CA LYS A 58 -3.87 6.71 -11.22
C LYS A 58 -4.83 5.79 -11.97
N PRO A 59 -6.15 5.94 -11.83
CA PRO A 59 -7.09 5.17 -12.63
C PRO A 59 -6.89 5.51 -14.11
N MET A 60 -6.38 4.54 -14.88
CA MET A 60 -6.41 4.63 -16.34
C MET A 60 -7.84 4.33 -16.77
N ARG A 61 -8.54 5.35 -17.30
CA ARG A 61 -9.74 5.11 -18.09
C ARG A 61 -9.33 4.40 -19.37
N ILE A 62 -9.40 3.07 -19.36
CA ILE A 62 -9.33 2.31 -20.59
C ILE A 62 -10.69 2.56 -21.28
N GLY A 63 -10.70 3.50 -22.23
CA GLY A 63 -11.82 3.62 -23.15
C GLY A 63 -11.92 2.32 -23.93
N LEU A 64 -12.88 1.48 -23.58
CA LEU A 64 -13.29 0.37 -24.42
C LEU A 64 -14.07 1.00 -25.58
N ASN A 65 -13.37 1.21 -26.71
CA ASN A 65 -13.99 1.40 -28.02
C ASN A 65 -14.65 0.11 -28.47
#